data_AF-A0A2U3D076-F1
#
_entry.id   AF-A0A2U3D076-F1
#
_cell.length_a   1.000
_cell.length_b   1.000
_cell.length_c   1.000
_cell.angle_alpha   90.00
_cell.angle_beta   90.00
_cell.angle_gamma   90.00
#
_symmetry.space_group_name_H-M   'P 1'
#
loop_
_entity.id
_entity.type
_entity.pdbx_description
1 polymer ?
#
loop_
_entity_poly.entity_id
_entity_poly.type
_entity_poly.pdbx_seq_one_letter_code
_entity_poly.pdbx_strand_id
1 'polypeptide(L)'
;MTYIGGSGPQVGVYANFNTTSDVEAAVTTYGWPGIAATAGEGQSTSPYTYALQAAGQDTTVDQMIENAYAKVNFWWLSVWTVSGPSASATNAEWKSAMETAASDVAAPTILKASETYGFVPAYVVLDLEGTYQPNSAGQAHAAIEGWITGLGSELTGALYINQSDFTTWDANSFGVPLFVAVDVADYTGPVTGSNIVGYMAFDGTCSDAGSQVSIIDQWGANMNTIQFAESVYTCNS
;
A
#
# COMPACT_ATOMS: atom_id res chain seq x y z
N MET A 1 16.55 -12.99 -7.01
CA MET A 1 17.59 -12.33 -6.19
C MET A 1 16.83 -11.35 -5.31
N THR A 2 16.57 -11.70 -4.05
CA THR A 2 15.76 -10.90 -3.10
C THR A 2 16.53 -9.62 -2.77
N TYR A 3 15.86 -8.47 -2.80
CA TYR A 3 16.42 -7.25 -2.23
C TYR A 3 16.74 -7.51 -0.75
N ILE A 4 18.03 -7.60 -0.43
CA ILE A 4 18.50 -7.56 0.95
C ILE A 4 18.69 -6.07 1.24
N GLY A 5 17.72 -5.52 1.96
CA GLY A 5 17.60 -4.09 2.25
C GLY A 5 18.90 -3.43 2.67
N GLY A 6 19.09 -2.19 2.20
CA GLY A 6 19.97 -1.28 2.90
C GLY A 6 19.59 -1.27 4.38
N SER A 7 20.58 -1.32 5.26
CA SER A 7 20.39 -1.43 6.71
C SER A 7 20.00 -0.09 7.33
N GLY A 8 18.86 0.44 6.92
CA GLY A 8 18.32 1.71 7.40
C GLY A 8 16.93 2.00 6.81
N PRO A 9 16.22 2.99 7.36
CA PRO A 9 14.95 3.45 6.81
C PRO A 9 15.13 3.87 5.34
N GLN A 10 14.11 3.62 4.52
CA GLN A 10 14.10 4.00 3.11
C GLN A 10 12.82 4.75 2.78
N VAL A 11 12.94 5.74 1.91
CA VAL A 11 11.82 6.58 1.50
C VAL A 11 11.62 6.43 0.00
N GLY A 12 10.53 5.79 -0.39
CA GLY A 12 10.08 5.64 -1.76
C GLY A 12 9.01 6.66 -2.12
N VAL A 13 8.38 6.46 -3.27
CA VAL A 13 7.29 7.31 -3.76
C VAL A 13 5.98 6.53 -3.80
N TYR A 14 4.91 7.14 -3.31
CA TYR A 14 3.53 6.69 -3.51
C TYR A 14 2.90 7.49 -4.65
N ALA A 15 2.59 6.83 -5.76
CA ALA A 15 2.14 7.50 -6.97
C ALA A 15 1.29 6.59 -7.87
N ASN A 16 0.50 7.23 -8.74
CA ASN A 16 -0.19 6.56 -9.83
C ASN A 16 0.71 6.51 -11.06
N PHE A 17 1.14 5.30 -11.44
CA PHE A 17 1.97 5.04 -12.62
C PHE A 17 1.11 4.60 -13.79
N ASN A 18 1.41 5.11 -14.99
CA ASN A 18 0.64 4.80 -16.20
C ASN A 18 1.34 3.78 -17.10
N THR A 19 2.66 3.62 -16.96
CA THR A 19 3.45 2.70 -17.79
C THR A 19 4.58 2.05 -17.00
N THR A 20 5.08 0.92 -17.50
CA THR A 20 6.31 0.28 -16.98
C THR A 20 7.50 1.26 -17.00
N SER A 21 7.63 2.08 -18.05
CA SER A 21 8.72 3.04 -18.19
C SER A 21 8.68 4.15 -17.13
N ASP A 22 7.49 4.52 -16.64
CA ASP A 22 7.36 5.51 -15.57
C ASP A 22 7.95 4.98 -14.26
N VAL A 23 7.69 3.70 -13.95
CA VAL A 23 8.25 3.02 -12.78
C VAL A 23 9.77 2.90 -12.91
N GLU A 24 10.27 2.50 -14.08
CA GLU A 24 11.71 2.44 -14.35
C GLU A 24 12.38 3.81 -14.16
N ALA A 25 11.75 4.90 -14.65
CA ALA A 25 12.27 6.25 -14.51
C ALA A 25 12.27 6.73 -13.05
N ALA A 26 11.19 6.46 -12.29
CA ALA A 26 11.14 6.76 -10.85
C ALA A 26 12.36 6.21 -10.11
N VAL A 27 12.74 4.97 -10.39
CA VAL A 27 13.86 4.30 -9.74
C VAL A 27 15.22 4.76 -10.29
N THR A 28 15.37 4.77 -11.62
CA THR A 28 16.71 4.95 -12.24
C THR A 28 17.08 6.40 -12.53
N THR A 29 16.10 7.24 -12.82
CA THR A 29 16.32 8.65 -13.19
C THR A 29 16.13 9.56 -11.99
N TYR A 30 15.10 9.29 -11.18
CA TYR A 30 14.72 10.13 -10.05
C TYR A 30 15.15 9.58 -8.68
N GLY A 31 15.75 8.39 -8.65
CA GLY A 31 16.46 7.86 -7.49
C GLY A 31 15.58 7.26 -6.39
N TRP A 32 14.28 7.06 -6.63
CA TRP A 32 13.38 6.47 -5.62
C TRP A 32 13.73 4.99 -5.38
N PRO A 33 14.16 4.60 -4.17
CA PRO A 33 14.56 3.21 -3.87
C PRO A 33 13.36 2.26 -3.75
N GLY A 34 12.14 2.79 -3.75
CA GLY A 34 10.93 1.98 -3.73
C GLY A 34 9.68 2.72 -4.15
N ILE A 35 8.65 1.91 -4.38
CA ILE A 35 7.42 2.31 -5.04
C ILE A 35 6.25 1.84 -4.17
N ALA A 36 5.24 2.66 -4.02
CA ALA A 36 3.89 2.23 -3.68
C ALA A 36 2.94 2.72 -4.75
N ALA A 37 1.94 1.93 -5.10
CA ALA A 37 0.95 2.32 -6.09
C ALA A 37 -0.39 1.65 -5.79
N THR A 38 -1.47 2.36 -6.06
CA THR A 38 -2.82 1.82 -6.00
C THR A 38 -2.99 0.82 -7.13
N ALA A 39 -3.28 -0.44 -6.77
CA ALA A 39 -3.46 -1.57 -7.67
C ALA A 39 -4.93 -1.98 -7.80
N GLY A 40 -5.79 -1.54 -6.88
CA GLY A 40 -7.22 -1.78 -6.92
C GLY A 40 -8.03 -0.68 -6.25
N GLU A 41 -9.29 -0.59 -6.65
CA GLU A 41 -10.24 0.43 -6.20
C GLU A 41 -11.48 -0.19 -5.60
N GLY A 42 -12.07 0.53 -4.65
CA GLY A 42 -13.22 0.07 -3.88
C GLY A 42 -14.50 0.11 -4.71
N GLN A 43 -15.37 -0.87 -4.53
CA GLN A 43 -16.72 -0.87 -5.08
C GLN A 43 -17.78 -1.20 -4.02
N SER A 44 -18.97 -0.63 -4.15
CA SER A 44 -20.05 -0.74 -3.15
C SER A 44 -20.66 -2.14 -2.98
N THR A 45 -20.25 -3.12 -3.78
CA THR A 45 -20.76 -4.49 -3.77
C THR A 45 -19.64 -5.51 -3.84
N SER A 46 -19.85 -6.70 -3.29
CA SER A 46 -18.91 -7.83 -3.36
C SER A 46 -18.39 -8.05 -4.79
N PRO A 47 -17.07 -8.25 -5.01
CA PRO A 47 -16.01 -8.49 -4.02
C PRO A 47 -15.45 -7.22 -3.33
N TYR A 48 -16.12 -6.08 -3.41
CA TYR A 48 -15.78 -4.81 -2.74
C TYR A 48 -14.50 -4.11 -3.19
N THR A 49 -13.76 -4.74 -4.09
CA THR A 49 -12.63 -4.16 -4.82
C THR A 49 -12.64 -4.64 -6.26
N TYR A 50 -11.98 -3.93 -7.16
CA TYR A 50 -11.59 -4.45 -8.49
C TYR A 50 -10.15 -4.03 -8.80
N ALA A 51 -9.44 -4.79 -9.61
CA ALA A 51 -8.09 -4.44 -10.04
C ALA A 51 -8.11 -3.23 -10.97
N LEU A 52 -7.24 -2.25 -10.73
CA LEU A 52 -7.01 -1.14 -11.64
C LEU A 52 -6.39 -1.69 -12.93
N GLN A 53 -7.27 -1.80 -13.94
CA GLN A 53 -7.15 -2.56 -15.19
C GLN A 53 -7.35 -4.07 -14.93
N ALA A 54 -8.43 -4.74 -15.39
CA ALA A 54 -8.82 -4.86 -16.79
C ALA A 54 -10.33 -5.10 -17.06
N ALA A 55 -10.85 -4.37 -18.06
CA ALA A 55 -11.69 -4.90 -19.13
C ALA A 55 -11.37 -4.15 -20.44
N GLY A 56 -10.43 -4.68 -21.24
CA GLY A 56 -10.11 -4.19 -22.59
C GLY A 56 -8.79 -3.41 -22.79
N GLN A 57 -7.89 -3.37 -21.79
CA GLN A 57 -6.52 -2.84 -21.95
C GLN A 57 -5.49 -3.77 -21.27
N ASP A 58 -4.26 -3.77 -21.79
CA ASP A 58 -3.35 -4.94 -21.81
C ASP A 58 -2.46 -5.19 -20.57
N THR A 59 -2.45 -4.39 -19.49
CA THR A 59 -1.65 -4.72 -18.27
C THR A 59 -2.19 -4.09 -16.97
N THR A 60 -2.25 -4.83 -15.86
CA THR A 60 -2.59 -4.29 -14.52
C THR A 60 -1.45 -3.43 -13.93
N VAL A 61 -1.73 -2.61 -12.92
CA VAL A 61 -0.68 -1.83 -12.21
C VAL A 61 0.42 -2.71 -11.63
N ASP A 62 0.03 -3.79 -10.95
CA ASP A 62 0.98 -4.77 -10.42
C ASP A 62 1.87 -5.36 -11.51
N GLN A 63 1.30 -5.71 -12.67
CA GLN A 63 2.07 -6.23 -13.80
C GLN A 63 3.05 -5.18 -14.35
N MET A 64 2.65 -3.91 -14.43
CA MET A 64 3.56 -2.83 -14.85
C MET A 64 4.76 -2.68 -13.91
N ILE A 65 4.54 -2.78 -12.61
CA ILE A 65 5.60 -2.63 -11.61
C ILE A 65 6.51 -3.87 -11.62
N GLU A 66 5.96 -5.06 -11.75
CA GLU A 66 6.75 -6.29 -11.85
C GLU A 66 7.60 -6.32 -13.12
N ASN A 67 7.05 -5.87 -14.26
CA ASN A 67 7.81 -5.68 -15.50
C ASN A 67 9.02 -4.75 -15.31
N ALA A 68 8.87 -3.69 -14.51
CA ALA A 68 9.95 -2.78 -14.18
C ALA A 68 10.95 -3.45 -13.23
N TYR A 69 10.48 -4.19 -12.23
CA TYR A 69 11.32 -4.93 -11.28
C TYR A 69 12.27 -5.91 -11.99
N ALA A 70 11.81 -6.54 -13.08
CA ALA A 70 12.64 -7.43 -13.88
C ALA A 70 13.88 -6.73 -14.51
N LYS A 71 13.91 -5.39 -14.55
CA LYS A 71 14.97 -4.57 -15.15
C LYS A 71 15.74 -3.74 -14.12
N VAL A 72 15.07 -3.28 -13.08
CA VAL A 72 15.61 -2.37 -12.06
C VAL A 72 15.19 -2.86 -10.68
N ASN A 73 16.09 -2.77 -9.68
CA ASN A 73 15.86 -3.34 -8.36
C ASN A 73 15.39 -2.25 -7.38
N PHE A 74 14.25 -2.46 -6.73
CA PHE A 74 13.61 -1.54 -5.78
C PHE A 74 12.64 -2.35 -4.89
N TRP A 75 12.22 -1.85 -3.73
CA TRP A 75 11.11 -2.50 -3.01
C TRP A 75 9.77 -1.95 -3.47
N TRP A 76 8.70 -2.72 -3.33
CA TRP A 76 7.38 -2.31 -3.80
C TRP A 76 6.24 -2.71 -2.87
N LEU A 77 5.25 -1.82 -2.73
CA LEU A 77 3.98 -2.00 -2.00
C LEU A 77 2.79 -1.94 -2.98
N SER A 78 1.98 -3.00 -3.03
CA SER A 78 0.74 -3.04 -3.82
C SER A 78 -0.42 -2.58 -2.93
N VAL A 79 -1.01 -1.42 -3.20
CA VAL A 79 -2.03 -0.79 -2.33
C VAL A 79 -3.43 -1.02 -2.91
N TRP A 80 -4.36 -1.50 -2.11
CA TRP A 80 -5.71 -1.86 -2.56
C TRP A 80 -6.76 -1.12 -1.77
N THR A 81 -7.37 -0.11 -2.39
CA THR A 81 -8.50 0.61 -1.79
C THR A 81 -9.74 -0.28 -1.85
N VAL A 82 -10.32 -0.62 -0.71
CA VAL A 82 -11.46 -1.54 -0.59
C VAL A 82 -12.60 -0.85 0.17
N SER A 83 -13.83 -1.08 -0.29
CA SER A 83 -15.04 -0.52 0.35
C SER A 83 -15.59 -1.37 1.51
N GLY A 84 -15.56 -2.70 1.40
CA GLY A 84 -16.32 -3.56 2.32
C GLY A 84 -17.86 -3.38 2.28
N PRO A 85 -18.59 -4.11 3.13
CA PRO A 85 -20.04 -4.34 3.00
C PRO A 85 -20.93 -3.17 3.42
N SER A 86 -20.77 -2.67 4.65
CA SER A 86 -21.39 -1.45 5.17
C SER A 86 -20.86 -1.17 6.58
N ALA A 87 -20.96 0.06 7.07
CA ALA A 87 -20.56 0.40 8.43
C ALA A 87 -21.41 -0.32 9.51
N SER A 88 -22.64 -0.74 9.21
CA SER A 88 -23.50 -1.51 10.13
C SER A 88 -23.23 -3.01 10.13
N ALA A 89 -22.35 -3.50 9.25
CA ALA A 89 -22.04 -4.91 9.16
C ALA A 89 -21.31 -5.40 10.41
N THR A 90 -21.50 -6.66 10.75
CA THR A 90 -20.79 -7.33 11.84
C THR A 90 -19.30 -7.51 11.50
N ASN A 91 -18.48 -7.74 12.53
CA ASN A 91 -17.06 -8.07 12.31
C ASN A 91 -16.88 -9.30 11.42
N ALA A 92 -17.77 -10.31 11.53
CA ALA A 92 -17.71 -11.51 10.70
C ALA A 92 -17.99 -11.20 9.22
N GLU A 93 -18.92 -10.29 8.93
CA GLU A 93 -19.20 -9.84 7.56
C GLU A 93 -18.03 -9.02 7.00
N TRP A 94 -17.41 -8.15 7.79
CA TRP A 94 -16.18 -7.43 7.40
C TRP A 94 -15.03 -8.39 7.09
N LYS A 95 -14.80 -9.38 7.96
CA LYS A 95 -13.79 -10.41 7.73
C LYS A 95 -14.05 -11.15 6.43
N SER A 96 -15.25 -11.70 6.26
CA SER A 96 -15.61 -12.46 5.05
C SER A 96 -15.51 -11.61 3.79
N ALA A 97 -15.92 -10.34 3.84
CA ALA A 97 -15.85 -9.43 2.71
C ALA A 97 -14.40 -9.19 2.26
N MET A 98 -13.49 -8.95 3.20
CA MET A 98 -12.08 -8.71 2.87
C MET A 98 -11.35 -9.98 2.46
N GLU A 99 -11.75 -11.13 3.03
CA GLU A 99 -11.27 -12.43 2.57
C GLU A 99 -11.63 -12.64 1.10
N THR A 100 -12.89 -12.38 0.71
CA THR A 100 -13.33 -12.45 -0.69
C THR A 100 -12.63 -11.42 -1.58
N ALA A 101 -12.48 -10.18 -1.12
CA ALA A 101 -11.77 -9.13 -1.87
C ALA A 101 -10.33 -9.55 -2.19
N ALA A 102 -9.64 -10.11 -1.20
CA ALA A 102 -8.28 -10.60 -1.36
C ALA A 102 -8.22 -11.86 -2.24
N SER A 103 -9.03 -12.88 -1.94
CA SER A 103 -8.96 -14.19 -2.61
C SER A 103 -9.40 -14.15 -4.07
N ASP A 104 -10.39 -13.33 -4.39
CA ASP A 104 -11.02 -13.34 -5.70
C ASP A 104 -10.41 -12.28 -6.65
N VAL A 105 -9.76 -11.26 -6.10
CA VAL A 105 -9.21 -10.14 -6.88
C VAL A 105 -7.73 -9.93 -6.63
N ALA A 106 -7.31 -9.56 -5.42
CA ALA A 106 -5.94 -9.11 -5.18
C ALA A 106 -4.90 -10.22 -5.38
N ALA A 107 -5.07 -11.36 -4.70
CA ALA A 107 -4.13 -12.47 -4.81
C ALA A 107 -4.02 -13.03 -6.24
N PRO A 108 -5.13 -13.34 -6.95
CA PRO A 108 -5.04 -13.79 -8.34
C PRO A 108 -4.40 -12.75 -9.29
N THR A 109 -4.63 -11.45 -9.06
CA THR A 109 -4.02 -10.38 -9.87
C THR A 109 -2.51 -10.38 -9.72
N ILE A 110 -2.03 -10.40 -8.48
CA ILE A 110 -0.60 -10.35 -8.16
C ILE A 110 0.09 -11.66 -8.55
N LEU A 111 -0.47 -12.82 -8.20
CA LEU A 111 0.16 -14.11 -8.45
C LEU A 111 0.25 -14.42 -9.95
N LYS A 112 -0.75 -14.02 -10.75
CA LYS A 112 -0.69 -14.15 -12.21
C LYS A 112 0.43 -13.30 -12.82
N ALA A 113 0.63 -12.08 -12.31
CA ALA A 113 1.79 -11.28 -12.71
C ALA A 113 3.08 -12.01 -12.30
N SER A 114 3.14 -12.45 -11.03
CA SER A 114 4.28 -13.11 -10.39
C SER A 114 4.73 -14.38 -11.10
N GLU A 115 3.82 -15.16 -11.70
CA GLU A 115 4.17 -16.35 -12.48
C GLU A 115 5.10 -16.03 -13.66
N THR A 116 5.07 -14.79 -14.17
CA THR A 116 5.84 -14.40 -15.35
C THR A 116 7.26 -13.99 -15.01
N TYR A 117 7.48 -13.23 -13.92
CA TYR A 117 8.81 -12.69 -13.59
C TYR A 117 9.38 -13.21 -12.28
N GLY A 118 8.57 -13.89 -11.45
CA GLY A 118 9.00 -14.53 -10.22
C GLY A 118 9.18 -13.57 -9.05
N PHE A 119 8.46 -12.44 -9.06
CA PHE A 119 8.54 -11.43 -8.00
C PHE A 119 7.16 -11.05 -7.48
N VAL A 120 7.08 -10.81 -6.17
CA VAL A 120 5.87 -10.35 -5.47
C VAL A 120 6.18 -9.05 -4.73
N PRO A 121 5.17 -8.20 -4.44
CA PRO A 121 5.37 -7.03 -3.61
C PRO A 121 5.85 -7.42 -2.21
N ALA A 122 6.56 -6.50 -1.54
CA ALA A 122 6.95 -6.67 -0.15
C ALA A 122 5.72 -6.79 0.77
N TYR A 123 4.68 -6.00 0.48
CA TYR A 123 3.38 -6.07 1.13
C TYR A 123 2.24 -5.81 0.14
N VAL A 124 1.11 -6.47 0.39
CA VAL A 124 -0.17 -6.19 -0.24
C VAL A 124 -1.03 -5.46 0.79
N VAL A 125 -1.06 -4.14 0.65
CA VAL A 125 -1.60 -3.22 1.64
C VAL A 125 -3.08 -3.03 1.42
N LEU A 126 -3.90 -3.43 2.39
CA LEU A 126 -5.32 -3.12 2.46
C LEU A 126 -5.51 -1.65 2.84
N ASP A 127 -6.18 -0.90 2.00
CA ASP A 127 -6.58 0.47 2.24
C ASP A 127 -8.12 0.53 2.38
N LEU A 128 -8.62 0.86 3.56
CA LEU A 128 -10.06 0.82 3.88
C LEU A 128 -10.73 2.17 3.60
N GLU A 129 -10.49 2.74 2.41
CA GLU A 129 -10.96 4.08 2.03
C GLU A 129 -12.01 4.10 0.90
N GLY A 130 -12.60 2.94 0.57
CA GLY A 130 -13.66 2.86 -0.45
C GLY A 130 -15.02 3.46 -0.03
N THR A 131 -16.09 3.04 -0.72
CA THR A 131 -17.45 3.60 -0.50
C THR A 131 -17.96 3.44 0.94
N TYR A 132 -17.63 2.31 1.57
CA TYR A 132 -17.88 2.06 2.98
C TYR A 132 -16.54 1.91 3.70
N GLN A 133 -16.53 2.21 5.00
CA GLN A 133 -15.33 2.15 5.83
C GLN A 133 -15.72 1.54 7.19
N PRO A 134 -14.80 0.85 7.88
CA PRO A 134 -15.05 0.40 9.24
C PRO A 134 -15.33 1.61 10.15
N ASN A 135 -16.27 1.47 11.08
CA ASN A 135 -16.60 2.51 12.07
C ASN A 135 -16.11 2.14 13.49
N SER A 136 -15.33 1.06 13.61
CA SER A 136 -14.79 0.59 14.89
C SER A 136 -13.51 -0.21 14.69
N ALA A 137 -12.68 -0.23 15.73
CA ALA A 137 -11.46 -1.05 15.79
C ALA A 137 -11.73 -2.53 15.50
N GLY A 138 -12.87 -3.06 15.98
CA GLY A 138 -13.24 -4.46 15.76
C GLY A 138 -13.51 -4.80 14.29
N GLN A 139 -14.11 -3.87 13.53
CA GLN A 139 -14.32 -4.06 12.09
C GLN A 139 -13.01 -3.92 11.32
N ALA A 140 -12.18 -2.92 11.63
CA ALA A 140 -10.89 -2.74 11.00
C ALA A 140 -9.95 -3.95 11.24
N HIS A 141 -9.92 -4.47 12.47
CA HIS A 141 -9.15 -5.66 12.80
C HIS A 141 -9.68 -6.90 12.07
N ALA A 142 -11.00 -7.11 12.06
CA ALA A 142 -11.60 -8.22 11.33
C ALA A 142 -11.37 -8.13 9.81
N ALA A 143 -11.39 -6.90 9.27
CA ALA A 143 -11.09 -6.63 7.87
C ALA A 143 -9.66 -7.07 7.49
N ILE A 144 -8.65 -6.65 8.25
CA ILE A 144 -7.26 -7.06 7.96
C ILE A 144 -7.03 -8.55 8.21
N GLU A 145 -7.68 -9.17 9.22
CA GLU A 145 -7.64 -10.63 9.40
C GLU A 145 -8.21 -11.36 8.18
N GLY A 146 -9.34 -10.88 7.63
CA GLY A 146 -9.94 -11.42 6.42
C GLY A 146 -9.03 -11.27 5.21
N TRP A 147 -8.49 -10.07 5.00
CA TRP A 147 -7.56 -9.77 3.91
C TRP A 147 -6.33 -10.68 3.93
N ILE A 148 -5.65 -10.81 5.07
CA ILE A 148 -4.50 -11.71 5.23
C ILE A 148 -4.90 -13.17 4.96
N THR A 149 -6.08 -13.58 5.43
CA THR A 149 -6.60 -14.93 5.17
C THR A 149 -6.79 -15.18 3.67
N GLY A 150 -7.43 -14.22 2.96
CA GLY A 150 -7.73 -14.35 1.53
C GLY A 150 -6.50 -14.23 0.63
N LEU A 151 -5.47 -13.49 1.05
CA LEU A 151 -4.18 -13.43 0.34
C LEU A 151 -3.41 -14.75 0.37
N GLY A 152 -3.63 -15.57 1.41
CA GLY A 152 -2.90 -16.81 1.63
C GLY A 152 -1.45 -16.60 2.08
N SER A 153 -0.65 -17.67 2.07
CA SER A 153 0.73 -17.65 2.62
C SER A 153 1.80 -17.15 1.65
N GLU A 154 1.46 -16.94 0.38
CA GLU A 154 2.41 -16.52 -0.66
C GLU A 154 2.62 -15.00 -0.68
N LEU A 155 1.66 -14.25 -0.14
CA LEU A 155 1.68 -12.79 -0.09
C LEU A 155 1.63 -12.31 1.36
N THR A 156 2.32 -11.20 1.65
CA THR A 156 2.31 -10.62 3.00
C THR A 156 1.31 -9.48 3.04
N GLY A 157 0.22 -9.63 3.80
CA GLY A 157 -0.78 -8.57 3.97
C GLY A 157 -0.33 -7.50 4.98
N ALA A 158 -0.75 -6.26 4.75
CA ALA A 158 -0.62 -5.16 5.68
C ALA A 158 -1.87 -4.28 5.65
N LEU A 159 -2.05 -3.41 6.64
CA LEU A 159 -3.14 -2.43 6.69
C LEU A 159 -2.58 -1.02 6.57
N TYR A 160 -3.13 -0.24 5.64
CA TYR A 160 -3.02 1.22 5.60
C TYR A 160 -4.04 1.83 6.56
N ILE A 161 -3.57 2.68 7.47
CA ILE A 161 -4.43 3.28 8.50
C ILE A 161 -4.04 4.73 8.77
N ASN A 162 -5.04 5.60 8.86
CA ASN A 162 -4.84 6.99 9.23
C ASN A 162 -4.24 7.11 10.63
N GLN A 163 -3.37 8.09 10.84
CA GLN A 163 -2.68 8.29 12.12
C GLN A 163 -3.64 8.45 13.32
N SER A 164 -4.78 9.12 13.09
CA SER A 164 -5.86 9.28 14.08
C SER A 164 -6.48 7.94 14.47
N ASP A 165 -6.76 7.07 13.50
CA ASP A 165 -7.34 5.75 13.72
C ASP A 165 -6.34 4.78 14.33
N PHE A 166 -5.06 4.85 13.97
CA PHE A 166 -3.99 4.09 14.63
C PHE A 166 -4.04 4.29 16.15
N THR A 167 -4.18 5.55 16.59
CA THR A 167 -4.24 5.91 18.01
C THR A 167 -5.59 5.54 18.62
N THR A 168 -6.68 5.88 17.95
CA THR A 168 -8.05 5.70 18.47
C THR A 168 -8.43 4.23 18.60
N TRP A 169 -7.94 3.38 17.70
CA TRP A 169 -8.28 1.96 17.66
C TRP A 169 -7.24 1.05 18.33
N ASP A 170 -6.18 1.61 18.90
CA ASP A 170 -5.03 0.86 19.42
C ASP A 170 -4.52 -0.15 18.37
N ALA A 171 -4.31 0.32 17.13
CA ALA A 171 -3.97 -0.57 16.01
C ALA A 171 -2.65 -1.33 16.23
N ASN A 172 -1.78 -0.84 17.11
CA ASN A 172 -0.59 -1.57 17.55
C ASN A 172 -0.94 -2.94 18.16
N SER A 173 -2.13 -3.10 18.74
CA SER A 173 -2.61 -4.36 19.32
C SER A 173 -3.11 -5.37 18.28
N PHE A 174 -3.26 -5.00 17.00
CA PHE A 174 -3.80 -5.89 15.97
C PHE A 174 -2.79 -7.01 15.61
N GLY A 175 -1.50 -6.82 15.91
CA GLY A 175 -0.48 -7.85 15.68
C GLY A 175 -0.18 -8.11 14.19
N VAL A 176 -0.60 -7.21 13.30
CA VAL A 176 -0.38 -7.25 11.85
C VAL A 176 0.53 -6.10 11.41
N PRO A 177 1.24 -6.23 10.27
CA PRO A 177 2.00 -5.14 9.66
C PRO A 177 1.11 -3.92 9.35
N LEU A 178 1.56 -2.74 9.75
CA LEU A 178 0.84 -1.48 9.52
C LEU A 178 1.67 -0.49 8.70
N PHE A 179 0.99 0.17 7.77
CA PHE A 179 1.46 1.39 7.14
C PHE A 179 0.59 2.54 7.64
N VAL A 180 1.22 3.53 8.26
CA VAL A 180 0.47 4.67 8.82
C VAL A 180 0.43 5.80 7.81
N ALA A 181 -0.77 6.21 7.41
CA ALA A 181 -0.98 7.38 6.58
C ALA A 181 -0.72 8.65 7.38
N VAL A 182 0.06 9.57 6.83
CA VAL A 182 0.43 10.82 7.50
C VAL A 182 0.02 12.01 6.67
N ASP A 183 -1.08 12.65 7.06
CA ASP A 183 -1.43 13.97 6.53
C ASP A 183 -0.49 15.03 7.14
N VAL A 184 0.24 15.74 6.27
CA VAL A 184 1.20 16.77 6.67
C VAL A 184 0.51 18.03 7.19
N ALA A 185 -0.71 18.32 6.70
CA ALA A 185 -1.50 19.45 7.18
C ALA A 185 -1.92 19.27 8.64
N ASP A 186 -2.12 18.02 9.07
CA ASP A 186 -2.54 17.64 10.42
C ASP A 186 -1.40 17.00 11.25
N TYR A 187 -0.15 17.09 10.78
CA TYR A 187 1.00 16.45 11.42
C TYR A 187 1.26 17.03 12.83
N THR A 188 1.07 16.19 13.85
CA THR A 188 1.37 16.51 15.25
C THR A 188 2.64 15.85 15.80
N GLY A 189 3.41 15.14 14.96
CA GLY A 189 4.49 14.22 15.36
C GLY A 189 4.19 12.77 14.96
N PRO A 190 5.17 11.86 14.86
CA PRO A 190 4.91 10.47 14.49
C PRO A 190 4.22 9.70 15.62
N VAL A 191 3.34 8.76 15.26
CA VAL A 191 2.91 7.68 16.17
C VAL A 191 3.99 6.60 16.22
N THR A 192 4.11 5.89 17.34
CA THR A 192 5.08 4.79 17.49
C THR A 192 4.37 3.48 17.77
N GLY A 193 4.76 2.41 17.09
CA GLY A 193 4.26 1.06 17.29
C GLY A 193 5.24 0.03 16.77
N SER A 194 5.32 -1.12 17.44
CA SER A 194 6.26 -2.18 17.05
C SER A 194 5.87 -2.89 15.75
N ASN A 195 4.63 -2.72 15.31
CA ASN A 195 4.10 -3.28 14.08
C ASN A 195 4.01 -2.26 12.92
N ILE A 196 4.49 -1.03 13.13
CA ILE A 196 4.62 -0.04 12.04
C ILE A 196 5.79 -0.44 11.16
N VAL A 197 5.49 -0.80 9.91
CA VAL A 197 6.48 -1.16 8.89
C VAL A 197 6.91 0.06 8.08
N GLY A 198 6.00 1.02 7.90
CA GLY A 198 6.23 2.22 7.13
C GLY A 198 5.26 3.33 7.45
N TYR A 199 5.65 4.55 7.14
CA TYR A 199 4.76 5.70 7.06
C TYR A 199 4.52 6.03 5.60
N MET A 200 3.26 6.22 5.21
CA MET A 200 2.86 6.38 3.82
C MET A 200 2.04 7.64 3.62
N ALA A 201 1.86 8.00 2.34
CA ALA A 201 1.03 9.14 1.91
C ALA A 201 1.41 10.46 2.59
N PHE A 202 2.69 10.60 2.94
CA PHE A 202 3.21 11.86 3.46
C PHE A 202 3.26 12.86 2.31
N ASP A 203 2.29 13.78 2.27
CA ASP A 203 2.12 14.75 1.19
C ASP A 203 3.29 15.74 1.08
N GLY A 204 3.79 15.93 -0.13
CA GLY A 204 4.85 16.88 -0.42
C GLY A 204 4.76 17.48 -1.83
N THR A 205 5.68 18.40 -2.11
CA THR A 205 5.94 18.94 -3.44
C THR A 205 7.35 18.56 -3.89
N CYS A 206 7.66 18.71 -5.18
CA CYS A 206 9.05 18.49 -5.62
C CYS A 206 10.04 19.45 -4.95
N SER A 207 9.57 20.64 -4.53
CA SER A 207 10.43 21.69 -3.94
C SER A 207 10.89 21.40 -2.51
N ASP A 208 10.16 20.56 -1.77
CA ASP A 208 10.44 20.21 -0.38
C ASP A 208 10.70 18.71 -0.17
N ALA A 209 10.69 17.90 -1.23
CA ALA A 209 10.91 16.45 -1.21
C ALA A 209 12.07 16.01 -0.29
N GLY A 210 13.27 16.57 -0.45
CA GLY A 210 14.43 16.20 0.38
C GLY A 210 14.26 16.51 1.88
N SER A 211 13.50 17.56 2.22
CA SER A 211 13.16 17.87 3.61
C SER A 211 12.14 16.90 4.19
N GLN A 212 11.16 16.48 3.38
CA GLN A 212 10.16 15.48 3.79
C GLN A 212 10.78 14.08 3.94
N VAL A 213 11.69 13.71 3.04
CA VAL A 213 12.52 12.48 3.17
C VAL A 213 13.26 12.51 4.51
N SER A 214 13.91 13.63 4.84
CA SER A 214 14.67 13.76 6.09
C SER A 214 13.79 13.67 7.34
N ILE A 215 12.52 14.11 7.27
CA ILE A 215 11.58 14.04 8.38
C ILE A 215 11.13 12.60 8.61
N ILE A 216 10.65 11.94 7.56
CA ILE A 216 10.07 10.59 7.66
C ILE A 216 11.13 9.51 7.96
N ASP A 217 12.35 9.69 7.45
CA ASP A 217 13.51 8.83 7.71
C ASP A 217 13.84 8.75 9.22
N GLN A 218 13.70 9.87 9.94
CA GLN A 218 13.97 9.94 11.39
C GLN A 218 12.99 9.11 12.23
N TRP A 219 11.85 8.70 11.67
CA TRP A 219 10.84 7.92 12.40
C TRP A 219 11.16 6.43 12.45
N GLY A 220 12.17 5.98 11.69
CA GLY A 220 12.79 4.67 11.87
C GLY A 220 12.03 3.48 11.29
N ALA A 221 10.93 3.69 10.57
CA ALA A 221 10.23 2.62 9.86
C ALA A 221 10.92 2.29 8.52
N ASN A 222 10.86 1.05 8.08
CA ASN A 222 11.75 0.54 7.02
C ASN A 222 11.31 0.95 5.59
N MET A 223 10.01 1.08 5.36
CA MET A 223 9.44 1.28 4.02
C MET A 223 8.50 2.49 4.02
N ASN A 224 9.07 3.69 3.97
CA ASN A 224 8.29 4.93 3.99
C ASN A 224 7.99 5.41 2.57
N THR A 225 6.92 6.17 2.39
CA THR A 225 6.60 6.80 1.10
C THR A 225 6.21 8.26 1.24
N ILE A 226 6.56 9.05 0.24
CA ILE A 226 6.05 10.41 0.03
C ILE A 226 5.09 10.39 -1.15
N GLN A 227 4.02 11.16 -1.04
CA GLN A 227 3.05 11.37 -2.12
C GLN A 227 3.18 12.80 -2.64
N PHE A 228 3.20 12.96 -3.96
CA PHE A 228 3.34 14.28 -4.60
C PHE A 228 2.06 14.68 -5.34
N ALA A 229 1.67 15.95 -5.23
CA ALA A 229 0.53 16.50 -5.98
C ALA A 229 0.86 16.84 -7.45
N GLU A 230 2.13 17.13 -7.75
CA GLU A 230 2.65 17.44 -9.10
C GLU A 230 3.17 16.17 -9.79
N SER A 231 3.34 16.14 -11.13
CA SER A 231 3.64 14.93 -11.93
C SER A 231 4.44 13.85 -11.17
N VAL A 232 3.69 12.81 -10.78
CA VAL A 232 3.63 12.20 -9.43
C VAL A 232 4.90 11.48 -8.95
N TYR A 233 5.93 11.38 -9.78
CA TYR A 233 7.15 10.58 -9.52
C TYR A 233 8.45 11.21 -10.05
N THR A 234 8.40 12.46 -10.53
CA THR A 234 9.55 13.13 -11.20
C THR A 234 10.45 13.95 -10.26
N CYS A 235 10.07 14.05 -8.98
CA CYS A 235 10.88 14.74 -7.98
C CYS A 235 12.13 13.89 -7.65
N ASN A 236 13.29 14.52 -7.51
CA ASN A 236 14.49 13.86 -7.00
C ASN A 236 14.56 14.02 -5.47
N SER A 237 14.87 12.93 -4.75
CA SER A 237 15.09 12.90 -3.30
C SER A 237 16.44 13.50 -2.90
#